data_AF-A0A2E0Y586-F1
#
_entry.id   AF-A0A2E0Y586-F1
#
_cell.length_a   1.000
_cell.length_b   1.000
_cell.length_c   1.000
_cell.angle_alpha   90.00
_cell.angle_beta   90.00
_cell.angle_gamma   90.00
#
_symmetry.space_group_name_H-M   'P 1'
#
loop_
_entity.id
_entity.type
_entity.pdbx_description
1 polymer ?
#
loop_
_entity_poly.entity_id
_entity_poly.type
_entity_poly.pdbx_seq_one_letter_code
_entity_poly.pdbx_strand_id
1 'polypeptide(L)'
;RWQALVRVFVHRHPSASPYFLEISQEFLTFLAEGDPGDVPPFLLELCHYEWVELALSVAEEEIPEAGIDPQGDLLSGVPAVSPLIWKLAYHYPVHQIGPDYQPEAPGDSPTQLVVYRNRDDRVRFMEVNALTMALLDELEGGGTGAEALDRLTGRASGLDPGIVRREGVATLERFRNADILLGTRRDPTGAA
;
A
#
# COMPACT_ATOMS: atom_id res chain seq x y z
N ARG A 1 -27.47 9.72 -9.31
CA ARG A 1 -27.05 8.31 -9.18
C ARG A 1 -26.33 8.10 -7.85
N TRP A 2 -25.11 8.62 -7.68
CA TRP A 2 -24.37 8.66 -6.40
C TRP A 2 -25.19 9.17 -5.20
N GLN A 3 -25.82 10.33 -5.30
CA GLN A 3 -26.64 10.89 -4.22
C GLN A 3 -27.82 10.00 -3.80
N ALA A 4 -28.35 9.16 -4.70
CA ALA A 4 -29.42 8.23 -4.34
C ALA A 4 -28.88 7.07 -3.51
N LEU A 5 -27.70 6.54 -3.86
CA LEU A 5 -27.01 5.50 -3.11
C LEU A 5 -26.59 6.00 -1.71
N VAL A 6 -26.04 7.21 -1.62
CA VAL A 6 -25.72 7.85 -0.33
C VAL A 6 -26.99 8.03 0.52
N ARG A 7 -28.11 8.45 -0.08
CA ARG A 7 -29.39 8.57 0.63
C ARG A 7 -29.91 7.21 1.11
N VAL A 8 -29.74 6.14 0.33
CA VAL A 8 -30.11 4.79 0.74
C VAL A 8 -29.25 4.33 1.91
N PHE A 9 -27.94 4.59 1.88
CA PHE A 9 -27.04 4.30 3.00
C PHE A 9 -27.46 5.04 4.27
N VAL A 10 -27.57 6.38 4.22
CA VAL A 10 -27.97 7.21 5.37
C VAL A 10 -29.35 6.82 5.92
N HIS A 11 -30.26 6.35 5.07
CA HIS A 11 -31.61 5.97 5.50
C HIS A 11 -31.72 4.54 6.03
N ARG A 12 -30.94 3.60 5.50
CA ARG A 12 -31.03 2.16 5.83
C ARG A 12 -29.99 1.69 6.84
N HIS A 13 -28.86 2.39 6.96
CA HIS A 13 -27.81 2.04 7.88
C HIS A 13 -27.92 2.93 9.13
N PRO A 14 -28.33 2.38 10.29
CA PRO A 14 -28.16 3.09 11.54
C PRO A 14 -26.66 3.11 11.83
N SER A 15 -25.97 4.17 11.42
CA SER A 15 -24.54 4.33 11.72
C SER A 15 -24.34 4.18 13.22
N ALA A 16 -23.63 3.12 13.59
CA ALA A 16 -23.42 2.77 14.99
C ALA A 16 -22.37 3.70 15.61
N SER A 17 -21.54 4.29 14.76
CA SER A 17 -20.46 5.18 15.13
C SER A 17 -20.72 6.65 14.80
N PRO A 18 -20.36 7.59 15.71
CA PRO A 18 -20.31 9.01 15.40
C PRO A 18 -19.01 9.41 14.66
N TYR A 19 -18.04 8.50 14.48
CA TYR A 19 -16.74 8.81 13.90
C TYR A 19 -16.78 8.71 12.37
N PHE A 20 -16.36 9.78 11.69
CA PHE A 20 -16.40 9.89 10.23
C PHE A 20 -15.64 8.77 9.49
N LEU A 21 -14.53 8.29 10.08
CA LEU A 21 -13.75 7.18 9.54
C LEU A 21 -14.53 5.86 9.56
N GLU A 22 -15.22 5.59 10.68
CA GLU A 22 -16.01 4.39 10.88
C GLU A 22 -17.27 4.41 10.00
N ILE A 23 -17.92 5.57 9.83
CA ILE A 23 -19.05 5.74 8.89
C ILE A 23 -18.60 5.47 7.44
N SER A 24 -17.39 5.91 7.07
CA SER A 24 -16.85 5.64 5.74
C SER A 24 -16.55 4.15 5.53
N GLN A 25 -16.13 3.45 6.58
CA GLN A 25 -15.94 2.00 6.56
C GLN A 25 -17.28 1.23 6.50
N GLU A 26 -18.29 1.66 7.27
CA GLU A 26 -19.66 1.14 7.19
C GLU A 26 -20.23 1.29 5.77
N PHE A 27 -19.92 2.41 5.09
CA PHE A 27 -20.33 2.64 3.70
C PHE A 27 -19.65 1.67 2.73
N LEU A 28 -18.37 1.35 2.92
CA LEU A 28 -17.68 0.32 2.14
C LEU A 28 -18.30 -1.06 2.35
N THR A 29 -18.64 -1.43 3.60
CA THR A 29 -19.36 -2.67 3.89
C THR A 29 -20.72 -2.71 3.21
N PHE A 30 -21.49 -1.61 3.29
CA PHE A 30 -22.77 -1.49 2.60
C PHE A 30 -22.65 -1.66 1.07
N LEU A 31 -21.60 -1.08 0.46
CA LEU A 31 -21.33 -1.24 -0.97
C LEU A 31 -20.94 -2.68 -1.34
N ALA A 32 -20.21 -3.38 -0.47
CA ALA A 32 -19.77 -4.76 -0.70
C ALA A 32 -20.92 -5.78 -0.53
N GLU A 33 -21.86 -5.53 0.39
CA GLU A 33 -23.00 -6.40 0.67
C GLU A 33 -24.23 -6.11 -0.20
N GLY A 34 -24.31 -4.90 -0.76
CA GLY A 34 -25.41 -4.47 -1.60
C GLY A 34 -25.39 -5.11 -2.99
N ASP A 35 -26.55 -5.20 -3.62
CA ASP A 35 -26.63 -5.43 -5.06
C ASP A 35 -26.01 -4.20 -5.76
N PRO A 36 -24.95 -4.34 -6.59
CA PRO A 36 -24.33 -3.22 -7.27
C PRO A 36 -25.33 -2.35 -8.02
N GLY A 37 -26.47 -2.94 -8.43
CA GLY A 37 -27.51 -2.24 -9.17
C GLY A 37 -26.89 -1.47 -10.34
N ASP A 38 -27.36 -0.25 -10.52
CA ASP A 38 -26.85 0.67 -11.52
C ASP A 38 -25.70 1.52 -10.95
N VAL A 39 -24.59 0.96 -10.47
CA VAL A 39 -23.40 1.76 -10.08
C VAL A 39 -22.21 1.42 -10.96
N PRO A 40 -21.24 2.34 -11.12
CA PRO A 40 -20.01 2.01 -11.83
C PRO A 40 -19.31 0.81 -11.17
N PRO A 41 -18.77 -0.13 -11.96
CA PRO A 41 -18.24 -1.39 -11.42
C PRO A 41 -16.97 -1.20 -10.58
N PHE A 42 -16.26 -0.09 -10.76
CA PHE A 42 -15.09 0.30 -9.97
C PHE A 42 -15.44 1.01 -8.65
N LEU A 43 -16.71 1.32 -8.38
CA LEU A 43 -17.08 2.26 -7.32
C LEU A 43 -16.60 1.84 -5.94
N LEU A 44 -16.71 0.55 -5.62
CA LEU A 44 -16.25 0.01 -4.33
C LEU A 44 -14.73 0.18 -4.18
N GLU A 45 -13.96 -0.19 -5.21
CA GLU A 45 -12.51 -0.07 -5.20
C GLU A 45 -12.07 1.40 -5.12
N LEU A 46 -12.78 2.31 -5.80
CA LEU A 46 -12.53 3.75 -5.74
C LEU A 46 -12.81 4.32 -4.35
N CYS A 47 -13.96 3.97 -3.74
CA CYS A 47 -14.27 4.41 -2.39
C CYS A 47 -13.25 3.87 -1.39
N HIS A 48 -12.80 2.63 -1.55
CA HIS A 48 -11.75 2.05 -0.70
C HIS A 48 -10.44 2.83 -0.87
N TYR A 49 -10.04 3.13 -2.11
CA TYR A 49 -8.85 3.93 -2.41
C TYR A 49 -8.86 5.31 -1.73
N GLU A 50 -9.97 6.04 -1.82
CA GLU A 50 -10.12 7.34 -1.15
C GLU A 50 -10.15 7.22 0.38
N TRP A 51 -10.79 6.17 0.91
CA TRP A 51 -10.85 5.92 2.35
C TRP A 51 -9.47 5.63 2.95
N VAL A 52 -8.61 4.89 2.23
CA VAL A 52 -7.25 4.56 2.70
C VAL A 52 -6.44 5.82 3.02
N GLU A 53 -6.57 6.90 2.22
CA GLU A 53 -5.86 8.15 2.47
C GLU A 53 -6.21 8.70 3.85
N LEU A 54 -7.51 8.77 4.16
CA LEU A 54 -7.99 9.23 5.44
C LEU A 54 -7.56 8.29 6.56
N ALA A 55 -7.74 6.98 6.39
CA ALA A 55 -7.43 5.98 7.41
C ALA A 55 -5.95 6.05 7.83
N LEU A 56 -5.04 6.13 6.87
CA LEU A 56 -3.61 6.21 7.16
C LEU A 56 -3.20 7.58 7.74
N SER A 57 -3.91 8.66 7.39
CA SER A 57 -3.65 10.00 7.93
C SER A 57 -3.95 10.13 9.42
N VAL A 58 -4.85 9.29 9.95
CA VAL A 58 -5.26 9.30 11.37
C VAL A 58 -4.82 8.05 12.13
N ALA A 59 -4.04 7.16 11.51
CA ALA A 59 -3.50 5.97 12.15
C ALA A 59 -2.64 6.35 13.37
N GLU A 60 -2.82 5.63 14.48
CA GLU A 60 -2.13 5.91 15.75
C GLU A 60 -0.67 5.44 15.75
N GLU A 61 -0.31 4.53 14.85
CA GLU A 61 1.07 4.09 14.67
C GLU A 61 1.97 5.26 14.27
N GLU A 62 3.23 5.21 14.69
CA GLU A 62 4.25 6.20 14.35
C GLU A 62 5.51 5.53 13.82
N ILE A 63 6.31 6.28 13.06
CA ILE A 63 7.63 5.83 12.63
C ILE A 63 8.53 5.66 13.88
N PRO A 64 9.13 4.47 14.10
CA PRO A 64 9.98 4.25 15.27
C PRO A 64 11.19 5.18 15.30
N GLU A 65 11.38 5.88 16.43
CA GLU A 65 12.54 6.77 16.64
C GLU A 65 13.83 6.03 17.00
N ALA A 66 13.72 4.80 17.51
CA ALA A 66 14.84 4.01 18.01
C ALA A 66 14.92 2.63 17.31
N GLY A 67 16.10 2.00 17.42
CA GLY A 67 16.32 0.65 16.87
C GLY A 67 16.51 0.59 15.35
N ILE A 68 16.51 1.73 14.66
CA ILE A 68 16.72 1.83 13.21
C ILE A 68 17.91 2.75 12.94
N ASP A 69 18.80 2.34 12.07
CA ASP A 69 19.82 3.18 11.44
C ASP A 69 19.32 3.66 10.07
N PRO A 70 18.91 4.93 9.92
CA PRO A 70 18.42 5.46 8.65
C PRO A 70 19.44 5.36 7.51
N GLN A 71 20.74 5.37 7.84
CA GLN A 71 21.85 5.35 6.89
C GLN A 71 22.50 3.98 6.73
N GLY A 72 22.01 2.95 7.43
CA GLY A 72 22.58 1.61 7.37
C GLY A 72 22.46 1.00 5.97
N ASP A 73 23.41 0.18 5.55
CA ASP A 73 23.41 -0.40 4.20
C ASP A 73 22.23 -1.38 4.00
N LEU A 74 21.31 -1.08 3.06
CA LEU A 74 20.10 -1.89 2.84
C LEU A 74 20.40 -3.29 2.31
N LEU A 75 21.56 -3.53 1.71
CA LEU A 75 21.92 -4.83 1.19
C LEU A 75 22.51 -5.72 2.28
N SER A 76 23.41 -5.17 3.10
CA SER A 76 24.12 -5.95 4.12
C SER A 76 23.41 -5.96 5.49
N GLY A 77 22.58 -4.96 5.78
CA GLY A 77 21.73 -4.91 6.97
C GLY A 77 20.32 -5.45 6.71
N VAL A 78 19.54 -5.59 7.79
CA VAL A 78 18.13 -6.02 7.76
C VAL A 78 17.24 -4.79 7.56
N PRO A 79 16.61 -4.60 6.38
CA PRO A 79 15.81 -3.40 6.14
C PRO A 79 14.60 -3.34 7.06
N ALA A 80 14.29 -2.14 7.55
CA ALA A 80 13.12 -1.89 8.39
C ALA A 80 11.99 -1.32 7.52
N VAL A 81 10.99 -2.15 7.22
CA VAL A 81 9.75 -1.71 6.56
C VAL A 81 8.95 -0.83 7.52
N SER A 82 8.45 0.31 7.04
CA SER A 82 7.64 1.21 7.85
C SER A 82 6.30 0.55 8.25
N PRO A 83 5.82 0.71 9.50
CA PRO A 83 4.51 0.20 9.90
C PRO A 83 3.36 0.98 9.25
N LEU A 84 3.65 2.16 8.70
CA LEU A 84 2.69 3.07 8.08
C LEU A 84 2.62 2.88 6.56
N ILE A 85 2.70 1.64 6.09
CA ILE A 85 2.49 1.30 4.68
C ILE A 85 1.40 0.26 4.51
N TRP A 86 0.55 0.44 3.51
CA TRP A 86 -0.45 -0.54 3.08
C TRP A 86 -0.18 -0.95 1.62
N LYS A 87 -0.21 -2.26 1.37
CA LYS A 87 -0.07 -2.85 0.04
C LYS A 87 -1.45 -3.15 -0.52
N LEU A 88 -1.78 -2.54 -1.65
CA LEU A 88 -3.12 -2.62 -2.25
C LEU A 88 -3.05 -3.12 -3.69
N ALA A 89 -4.02 -3.94 -4.06
CA ALA A 89 -4.21 -4.42 -5.41
C ALA A 89 -5.66 -4.20 -5.82
N TYR A 90 -5.85 -3.53 -6.95
CA TYR A 90 -7.17 -3.18 -7.49
C TYR A 90 -7.32 -3.77 -8.89
N HIS A 91 -8.52 -4.26 -9.23
CA HIS A 91 -8.80 -4.72 -10.59
C HIS A 91 -8.96 -3.54 -11.54
N TYR A 92 -9.38 -2.39 -11.01
CA TYR A 92 -9.49 -1.14 -11.74
C TYR A 92 -8.33 -0.20 -11.38
N PRO A 93 -7.81 0.60 -12.33
CA PRO A 93 -6.81 1.62 -12.05
C PRO A 93 -7.44 2.84 -11.36
N VAL A 94 -7.90 2.63 -10.12
CA VAL A 94 -8.68 3.58 -9.32
C VAL A 94 -8.03 4.97 -9.17
N HIS A 95 -6.70 5.02 -9.12
CA HIS A 95 -5.92 6.26 -9.03
C HIS A 95 -5.99 7.14 -10.30
N GLN A 96 -6.50 6.62 -11.42
CA GLN A 96 -6.70 7.35 -12.67
C GLN A 96 -8.16 7.73 -12.90
N ILE A 97 -9.09 7.20 -12.09
CA ILE A 97 -10.52 7.37 -12.31
C ILE A 97 -10.92 8.81 -12.03
N GLY A 98 -11.64 9.39 -12.98
CA GLY A 98 -12.13 10.76 -12.92
C GLY A 98 -13.23 10.98 -13.94
N PRO A 99 -13.73 12.22 -14.10
CA PRO A 99 -14.78 12.53 -15.06
C PRO A 99 -14.45 12.08 -16.48
N ASP A 100 -13.18 12.18 -16.88
CA ASP A 100 -12.67 11.88 -18.22
C ASP A 100 -12.26 10.41 -18.42
N TYR A 101 -12.21 9.61 -17.36
CA TYR A 101 -11.81 8.20 -17.41
C TYR A 101 -12.61 7.36 -16.41
N GLN A 102 -13.56 6.59 -16.94
CA GLN A 102 -14.45 5.72 -16.18
C GLN A 102 -14.50 4.34 -16.84
N PRO A 103 -13.60 3.41 -16.47
CA PRO A 103 -13.53 2.10 -17.12
C PRO A 103 -14.76 1.25 -16.82
N GLU A 104 -15.31 0.59 -17.84
CA GLU A 104 -16.44 -0.33 -17.69
C GLU A 104 -16.00 -1.78 -17.41
N ALA A 105 -14.72 -2.07 -17.61
CA ALA A 105 -14.10 -3.38 -17.40
C ALA A 105 -12.79 -3.22 -16.62
N PRO A 106 -12.37 -4.25 -15.86
CA PRO A 106 -11.09 -4.22 -15.15
C PRO A 106 -9.91 -4.19 -16.13
N GLY A 107 -8.74 -3.80 -15.64
CA GLY A 107 -7.50 -3.85 -16.42
C GLY A 107 -7.01 -5.27 -16.66
N ASP A 108 -6.12 -5.45 -17.65
CA ASP A 108 -5.50 -6.75 -17.98
C ASP A 108 -4.72 -7.36 -16.80
N SER A 109 -4.21 -6.51 -15.91
CA SER A 109 -3.53 -6.90 -14.69
C SER A 109 -3.92 -5.98 -13.54
N PRO A 110 -3.89 -6.45 -12.28
CA PRO A 110 -4.21 -5.62 -11.13
C PRO A 110 -3.29 -4.40 -11.04
N THR A 111 -3.87 -3.25 -10.74
CA THR A 111 -3.14 -2.05 -10.36
C THR A 111 -2.59 -2.23 -8.95
N GLN A 112 -1.27 -2.21 -8.81
CA GLN A 112 -0.58 -2.41 -7.53
C GLN A 112 -0.12 -1.07 -6.97
N LEU A 113 -0.58 -0.73 -5.76
CA LEU A 113 -0.27 0.52 -5.08
C LEU A 113 0.36 0.22 -3.71
N VAL A 114 1.44 0.93 -3.39
CA VAL A 114 1.90 1.09 -2.01
C VAL A 114 1.43 2.46 -1.52
N VAL A 115 0.61 2.46 -0.48
CA VAL A 115 0.18 3.68 0.21
C VAL A 115 0.98 3.82 1.48
N TYR A 116 1.54 5.00 1.75
CA TYR A 116 2.43 5.19 2.88
C TYR A 116 2.27 6.58 3.50
N ARG A 117 2.45 6.68 4.83
CA ARG A 117 2.62 7.96 5.53
C ARG A 117 4.11 8.20 5.77
N ASN A 118 4.63 9.28 5.21
CA ASN A 118 6.05 9.63 5.32
C ASN A 118 6.35 10.39 6.62
N ARG A 119 7.63 10.76 6.85
CA ARG A 119 8.06 11.53 8.04
C ARG A 119 7.49 12.95 8.15
N ASP A 120 6.89 13.47 7.08
CA ASP A 120 6.20 14.77 7.08
C ASP A 120 4.68 14.63 7.37
N ASP A 121 4.26 13.45 7.84
CA ASP A 121 2.85 13.06 8.03
C ASP A 121 2.00 13.22 6.77
N ARG A 122 2.62 13.05 5.59
CA ARG A 122 1.92 13.06 4.30
C ARG A 122 1.64 11.64 3.85
N VAL A 123 0.36 11.34 3.67
CA VAL A 123 -0.06 10.13 2.96
C VAL A 123 0.23 10.30 1.47
N ARG A 124 0.85 9.29 0.89
CA ARG A 124 1.28 9.25 -0.50
C ARG A 124 0.96 7.89 -1.10
N PHE A 125 0.78 7.90 -2.42
CA PHE A 125 0.53 6.69 -3.21
C PHE A 125 1.67 6.50 -4.19
N MET A 126 2.11 5.25 -4.32
CA MET A 126 3.13 4.85 -5.27
C MET A 126 2.62 3.64 -6.04
N GLU A 127 2.36 3.83 -7.33
CA GLU A 127 2.14 2.70 -8.23
C GLU A 127 3.44 1.92 -8.39
N VAL A 128 3.34 0.61 -8.26
CA VAL A 128 4.45 -0.33 -8.34
C VAL A 128 4.09 -1.48 -9.27
N ASN A 129 5.08 -2.22 -9.75
CA ASN A 129 4.81 -3.45 -10.47
C ASN A 129 4.77 -4.65 -9.51
N ALA A 130 4.34 -5.82 -10.02
CA ALA A 130 4.25 -7.05 -9.23
C ALA A 130 5.59 -7.50 -8.65
N LEU A 131 6.71 -7.26 -9.34
CA LEU A 131 8.06 -7.62 -8.85
C LEU A 131 8.47 -6.75 -7.65
N THR A 132 8.14 -5.46 -7.69
CA THR A 132 8.36 -4.53 -6.58
C THR A 132 7.49 -4.87 -5.37
N MET A 133 6.21 -5.24 -5.58
CA MET A 133 5.34 -5.68 -4.49
C MET A 133 5.90 -6.95 -3.83
N ALA A 134 6.32 -7.91 -4.67
CA ALA A 134 6.99 -9.13 -4.26
C ALA A 134 8.27 -8.88 -3.44
N LEU A 135 9.09 -7.89 -3.81
CA LEU A 135 10.26 -7.50 -3.04
C LEU A 135 9.87 -7.04 -1.63
N LEU A 136 8.80 -6.25 -1.52
CA LEU A 136 8.33 -5.74 -0.23
C LEU A 136 7.87 -6.89 0.69
N ASP A 137 7.18 -7.91 0.14
CA ASP A 137 6.85 -9.14 0.87
C ASP A 137 8.10 -9.86 1.38
N GLU A 138 9.15 -9.97 0.56
CA GLU A 138 10.41 -10.61 0.95
C GLU A 138 11.11 -9.86 2.08
N LEU A 139 11.04 -8.53 2.08
CA LEU A 139 11.64 -7.67 3.12
C LEU A 139 10.88 -7.79 4.46
N GLU A 140 9.55 -7.87 4.42
CA GLU A 140 8.74 -8.11 5.61
C GLU A 140 9.02 -9.48 6.25
N GLY A 141 9.38 -10.47 5.44
CA GLY A 141 9.84 -11.79 5.90
C GLY A 141 11.17 -11.76 6.67
N GLY A 142 11.91 -10.64 6.64
CA GLY A 142 13.15 -10.42 7.36
C GLY A 142 14.41 -10.90 6.62
N GLY A 143 15.53 -10.89 7.35
CA GLY A 143 16.85 -11.07 6.77
C GLY A 143 17.37 -9.80 6.09
N THR A 144 18.56 -9.89 5.51
CA THR A 144 19.22 -8.78 4.84
C THR A 144 18.55 -8.45 3.50
N GLY A 145 18.72 -7.24 2.98
CA GLY A 145 18.18 -6.90 1.67
C GLY A 145 18.81 -7.73 0.55
N ALA A 146 20.07 -8.16 0.69
CA ALA A 146 20.69 -9.10 -0.24
C ALA A 146 19.97 -10.46 -0.24
N GLU A 147 19.67 -11.02 0.93
CA GLU A 147 18.93 -12.28 1.02
C GLU A 147 17.50 -12.17 0.48
N ALA A 148 16.82 -11.04 0.73
CA ALA A 148 15.50 -10.77 0.16
C ALA A 148 15.54 -10.72 -1.38
N LEU A 149 16.56 -10.09 -1.96
CA LEU A 149 16.77 -10.08 -3.41
C LEU A 149 17.10 -11.47 -3.97
N ASP A 150 17.93 -12.25 -3.28
CA ASP A 150 18.27 -13.60 -3.71
C ASP A 150 17.03 -14.52 -3.70
N ARG A 151 16.20 -14.42 -2.65
CA ARG A 151 14.89 -15.11 -2.61
C ARG A 151 13.99 -14.66 -3.75
N LEU A 152 13.86 -13.36 -3.98
CA LEU A 152 13.08 -12.79 -5.08
C LEU A 152 13.54 -13.29 -6.46
N THR A 153 14.85 -13.29 -6.68
CA THR A 153 15.45 -13.80 -7.92
C THR A 153 15.16 -15.28 -8.13
N GLY A 154 15.20 -16.09 -7.06
CA GLY A 154 14.87 -17.52 -7.13
C GLY A 154 13.42 -17.82 -7.51
N ARG A 155 12.47 -16.96 -7.13
CA ARG A 155 11.03 -17.09 -7.46
C ARG A 155 10.63 -16.45 -8.80
N ALA A 156 11.39 -15.48 -9.29
CA ALA A 156 11.13 -14.73 -10.52
C ALA A 156 11.48 -15.53 -11.80
N SER A 157 10.82 -16.68 -11.99
CA SER A 157 11.01 -17.54 -13.16
C SER A 157 10.72 -16.78 -14.46
N GLY A 158 11.63 -16.86 -15.43
CA GLY A 158 11.47 -16.22 -16.74
C GLY A 158 12.02 -14.79 -16.84
N LEU A 159 12.54 -14.22 -15.75
CA LEU A 159 13.27 -12.96 -15.76
C LEU A 159 14.78 -13.20 -15.65
N ASP A 160 15.58 -12.29 -16.19
CA ASP A 160 17.04 -12.33 -16.04
C ASP A 160 17.43 -12.02 -14.58
N PRO A 161 18.14 -12.94 -13.89
CA PRO A 161 18.55 -12.75 -12.49
C PRO A 161 19.34 -11.47 -12.22
N GLY A 162 20.21 -11.07 -13.16
CA GLY A 162 21.01 -9.86 -13.07
C GLY A 162 20.16 -8.60 -13.17
N ILE A 163 19.12 -8.61 -14.02
CA ILE A 163 18.13 -7.52 -14.10
C ILE A 163 17.33 -7.44 -12.80
N VAL A 164 16.76 -8.55 -12.32
CA VAL A 164 15.98 -8.57 -11.07
C VAL A 164 16.78 -8.00 -9.91
N ARG A 165 18.06 -8.40 -9.79
CA ARG A 165 18.93 -7.91 -8.74
C ARG A 165 19.21 -6.41 -8.87
N ARG A 166 19.58 -5.92 -10.06
CA ARG A 166 19.87 -4.49 -10.28
C ARG A 166 18.66 -3.60 -10.02
N GLU A 167 17.51 -3.94 -10.60
CA GLU A 167 16.27 -3.18 -10.40
C GLU A 167 15.79 -3.25 -8.94
N GLY A 168 16.02 -4.39 -8.30
CA GLY A 168 15.77 -4.57 -6.87
C GLY A 168 16.60 -3.64 -6.00
N VAL A 169 17.91 -3.52 -6.25
CA VAL A 169 18.77 -2.56 -5.51
C VAL A 169 18.27 -1.12 -5.69
N ALA A 170 17.95 -0.71 -6.92
CA ALA A 170 17.41 0.63 -7.18
C ALA A 170 16.07 0.85 -6.46
N THR A 171 15.24 -0.18 -6.36
CA THR A 171 13.96 -0.16 -5.66
C THR A 171 14.13 0.02 -4.15
N LEU A 172 15.12 -0.62 -3.53
CA LEU A 172 15.41 -0.46 -2.10
C LEU A 172 15.69 1.02 -1.76
N GLU A 173 16.54 1.70 -2.54
CA GLU A 173 16.83 3.12 -2.33
C GLU A 173 15.63 4.02 -2.62
N ARG A 174 14.84 3.69 -3.65
CA ARG A 174 13.59 4.40 -3.93
C ARG A 174 12.60 4.30 -2.77
N PHE A 175 12.48 3.13 -2.16
CA PHE A 175 11.66 2.93 -0.97
C PHE A 175 12.20 3.67 0.25
N ARG A 176 13.52 3.72 0.44
CA ARG A 176 14.13 4.56 1.48
C ARG A 176 13.78 6.02 1.32
N ASN A 177 13.93 6.55 0.10
CA ASN A 177 13.65 7.96 -0.18
C ASN A 177 12.16 8.33 0.00
N ALA A 178 11.28 7.33 0.03
CA ALA A 178 9.85 7.48 0.26
C ALA A 178 9.43 7.16 1.70
N ASP A 179 10.36 6.88 2.63
CA ASP A 179 10.06 6.38 3.98
C ASP A 179 9.26 5.06 4.03
N ILE A 180 9.23 4.31 2.92
CA ILE A 180 8.68 2.94 2.90
C ILE A 180 9.68 1.98 3.59
N LEU A 181 10.97 2.20 3.36
CA LEU A 181 12.06 1.61 4.15
C LEU A 181 12.67 2.69 5.04
N LEU A 182 12.72 2.45 6.34
CA LEU A 182 13.18 3.42 7.33
C LEU A 182 14.70 3.43 7.53
N GLY A 183 15.42 2.52 6.87
CA GLY A 183 16.83 2.21 7.10
C GLY A 183 17.00 0.73 7.40
N THR A 184 17.98 0.38 8.23
CA THR A 184 18.20 -0.99 8.70
C THR A 184 17.98 -1.10 10.21
N ARG A 185 17.56 -2.28 10.67
CA ARG A 185 17.47 -2.56 12.12
C ARG A 185 18.87 -2.53 12.72
N ARG A 186 19.03 -1.82 13.83
CA ARG A 186 20.25 -1.88 14.64
C ARG A 186 20.29 -3.21 15.38
N ASP A 187 21.47 -3.82 15.45
CA ASP A 187 21.66 -5.00 16.27
C ASP A 187 21.40 -4.65 17.74
N PRO A 188 20.55 -5.41 18.46
CA PRO A 188 20.26 -5.14 19.87
C PRO A 188 21.49 -5.28 20.77
N THR A 189 22.56 -5.90 20.27
CA THR A 189 23.79 -6.22 21.01
C THR A 189 24.84 -5.11 21.04
N GLY A 190 24.56 -3.92 20.50
CA GLY A 190 25.33 -2.69 20.75
C GLY A 190 26.83 -2.88 20.98
N ALA A 191 27.56 -3.39 20.00
CA ALA A 191 29.01 -3.34 20.01
C ALA A 191 29.45 -2.11 19.21
N ALA A 192 29.55 -0.98 19.92
CA ALA A 192 30.39 0.16 19.56
C ALA A 192 31.24 0.50 20.78
#